data_AF-A0A9E1QCW6-F1
#
_entry.id   AF-A0A9E1QCW6-F1
#
_cell.length_a   1.000
_cell.length_b   1.000
_cell.length_c   1.000
_cell.angle_alpha   90.00
_cell.angle_beta   90.00
_cell.angle_gamma   90.00
#
_symmetry.space_group_name_H-M   'P 1'
#
loop_
_entity.id
_entity.type
_entity.pdbx_description
1 polymer ?
#
loop_
_entity_poly.entity_id
_entity_poly.type
_entity_poly.pdbx_seq_one_letter_code
_entity_poly.pdbx_strand_id
1 'polypeptide(L)'
;MNKSNHYISFILLLLLSISVAAQKKSRKQLEQDRTRIKKEITMVNKLLFDAKKSEKNALEDLKDLNQKIIVREKYISTINLEVQSLSNEIVIYEKDIQQLDKKLIRLKEDYAAMIYKSYKSKSQQSSTLFLFSSKSFYQAYKRVKYMKQYASFRKKQGEEVYLLSNDFLKLKDSLLFQKQLKDSLLSDEEAQKIKIEVEKTDQQKLISEIINQEKKYKRELRKKEQEQKKISERIDKIIKDAIAKSNAIKGAKKSKGFLLTPEAKALAVSFEQNKGKLPWPVESGLITRRFGKQPHPVYSGNY
;
A
#
# COMPACT_ATOMS: atom_id res chain seq x y z
N MET A 1 -26.97 -39.17 23.07
CA MET A 1 -26.26 -38.09 22.34
C MET A 1 -26.56 -38.26 20.86
N ASN A 2 -27.28 -37.30 20.28
CA ASN A 2 -28.00 -37.46 19.01
C ASN A 2 -27.06 -37.51 17.80
N LYS A 3 -27.16 -38.59 17.00
CA LYS A 3 -26.43 -38.78 15.74
C LYS A 3 -26.59 -37.58 14.78
N SER A 4 -27.69 -36.83 14.86
CA SER A 4 -27.93 -35.59 14.09
C SER A 4 -26.90 -34.48 14.38
N ASN A 5 -26.43 -34.35 15.63
CA ASN A 5 -25.48 -33.29 16.00
C ASN A 5 -24.07 -33.55 15.45
N HIS A 6 -23.72 -34.81 15.15
CA HIS A 6 -22.45 -35.16 14.52
C HIS A 6 -22.41 -34.78 13.03
N TYR A 7 -23.52 -34.93 12.31
CA TYR A 7 -23.61 -34.51 10.90
C TYR A 7 -23.55 -32.99 10.75
N ILE A 8 -24.19 -32.24 11.65
CA ILE A 8 -24.13 -30.76 11.66
C ILE A 8 -22.70 -30.28 11.95
N SER A 9 -22.00 -30.90 12.90
CA SER A 9 -20.59 -30.59 13.20
C SER A 9 -19.66 -30.90 12.02
N PHE A 10 -19.90 -32.01 11.32
CA PHE A 10 -19.10 -32.39 10.14
C PHE A 10 -19.31 -31.44 8.95
N ILE A 11 -20.55 -30.98 8.72
CA ILE A 11 -20.88 -29.99 7.68
C ILE A 11 -20.27 -28.62 8.03
N LEU A 12 -20.27 -28.22 9.31
CA LEU A 12 -19.63 -26.99 9.78
C LEU A 12 -18.09 -27.04 9.57
N LEU A 13 -17.46 -28.19 9.84
CA LEU A 13 -16.02 -28.40 9.61
C LEU A 13 -15.67 -28.34 8.12
N LEU A 14 -16.53 -28.90 7.26
CA LEU A 14 -16.38 -28.86 5.81
C LEU A 14 -16.49 -27.41 5.27
N LEU A 15 -17.47 -26.63 5.76
CA LEU A 15 -17.65 -25.23 5.38
C LEU A 15 -16.49 -24.33 5.85
N LEU A 16 -15.89 -24.63 7.00
CA LEU A 16 -14.70 -23.92 7.49
C LEU A 16 -13.47 -24.17 6.60
N SER A 17 -13.33 -25.38 6.05
CA SER A 17 -12.20 -25.75 5.18
C SER A 17 -12.24 -25.07 3.81
N ILE A 18 -13.44 -24.80 3.26
CA ILE A 18 -13.62 -24.13 1.95
C ILE A 18 -13.21 -22.65 2.02
N SER A 19 -13.33 -22.04 3.20
CA SER A 19 -13.02 -20.61 3.42
C SER A 19 -11.52 -20.32 3.37
N VAL A 20 -10.67 -21.29 3.74
CA VAL A 20 -9.21 -21.12 3.80
C VAL A 20 -8.54 -21.29 2.43
N ALA A 21 -9.12 -22.10 1.53
CA ALA A 21 -8.58 -22.31 0.19
C ALA A 21 -8.83 -21.13 -0.77
N ALA A 22 -9.78 -20.24 -0.45
CA ALA A 22 -10.21 -19.14 -1.32
C ALA A 22 -9.34 -17.85 -1.23
N GLN A 23 -8.31 -17.81 -0.37
CA GLN A 23 -7.60 -16.56 -0.04
C GLN A 23 -6.20 -16.38 -0.67
N LYS A 24 -5.68 -17.32 -1.47
CA LYS A 24 -4.39 -17.12 -2.16
C LYS A 24 -4.59 -16.50 -3.54
N LYS A 25 -4.22 -15.24 -3.70
CA LYS A 25 -4.16 -14.56 -5.00
C LYS A 25 -3.19 -15.27 -5.94
N SER A 26 -3.55 -15.39 -7.21
CA SER A 26 -2.68 -15.93 -8.26
C SER A 26 -1.52 -14.96 -8.55
N ARG A 27 -0.35 -15.48 -8.93
CA ARG A 27 0.80 -14.68 -9.39
C ARG A 27 0.41 -13.68 -10.48
N LYS A 28 -0.42 -14.10 -11.45
CA LYS A 28 -0.89 -13.22 -12.53
C LYS A 28 -1.73 -12.04 -11.99
N GLN A 29 -2.50 -12.27 -10.93
CA GLN A 29 -3.27 -11.22 -10.27
C GLN A 29 -2.36 -10.26 -9.50
N LEU A 30 -1.32 -10.78 -8.83
CA LEU A 30 -0.32 -9.95 -8.14
C LEU A 30 0.45 -9.05 -9.12
N GLU A 31 0.82 -9.57 -10.29
CA GLU A 31 1.46 -8.79 -11.35
C GLU A 31 0.54 -7.67 -11.89
N GLN A 32 -0.75 -8.00 -12.11
CA GLN A 32 -1.76 -7.00 -12.50
C GLN A 32 -1.94 -5.93 -11.42
N ASP A 33 -2.04 -6.33 -10.16
CA ASP A 33 -2.13 -5.41 -9.03
C ASP A 33 -0.89 -4.52 -8.96
N ARG A 34 0.32 -5.07 -9.11
CA ARG A 34 1.58 -4.32 -9.13
C ARG A 34 1.57 -3.27 -10.24
N THR A 35 1.19 -3.65 -11.47
CA THR A 35 1.16 -2.72 -12.61
C THR A 35 0.13 -1.60 -12.42
N ARG A 36 -1.05 -1.94 -11.86
CA ARG A 36 -2.09 -0.97 -11.52
C ARG A 36 -1.61 0.00 -10.43
N ILE A 37 -1.05 -0.51 -9.34
CA ILE A 37 -0.54 0.33 -8.24
C ILE A 37 0.63 1.20 -8.73
N LYS A 38 1.50 0.69 -9.62
CA LYS A 38 2.55 1.51 -10.24
C LYS A 38 1.98 2.70 -11.01
N LYS A 39 0.90 2.49 -11.77
CA LYS A 39 0.18 3.59 -12.44
C LYS A 39 -0.44 4.56 -11.42
N GLU A 40 -1.04 4.05 -10.36
CA GLU A 40 -1.56 4.88 -9.25
C GLU A 40 -0.45 5.75 -8.64
N ILE A 41 0.76 5.21 -8.39
CA ILE A 41 1.91 5.99 -7.92
C ILE A 41 2.26 7.12 -8.89
N THR A 42 2.30 6.84 -10.20
CA THR A 42 2.61 7.88 -11.21
C THR A 42 1.53 8.96 -11.28
N MET A 43 0.26 8.57 -11.17
CA MET A 43 -0.87 9.49 -11.19
C MET A 43 -0.88 10.36 -9.94
N VAL A 44 -0.69 9.76 -8.76
CA VAL A 44 -0.56 10.48 -7.49
C VAL A 44 0.58 11.49 -7.60
N ASN A 45 1.78 11.07 -8.02
CA ASN A 45 2.91 12.00 -8.17
C ASN A 45 2.62 13.18 -9.10
N LYS A 46 1.91 12.96 -10.21
CA LYS A 46 1.52 14.04 -11.14
C LYS A 46 0.53 15.00 -10.48
N LEU A 47 -0.53 14.47 -9.87
CA LEU A 47 -1.53 15.28 -9.17
C LEU A 47 -0.91 16.09 -8.02
N LEU A 48 0.04 15.50 -7.28
CA LEU A 48 0.77 16.18 -6.21
C LEU A 48 1.67 17.30 -6.74
N PHE A 49 2.31 17.09 -7.89
CA PHE A 49 3.12 18.13 -8.53
C PHE A 49 2.27 19.32 -9.01
N ASP A 50 1.14 19.05 -9.66
CA ASP A 50 0.21 20.08 -10.14
C ASP A 50 -0.40 20.86 -8.97
N ALA A 51 -0.77 20.15 -7.90
CA ALA A 51 -1.22 20.72 -6.62
C ALA A 51 -0.20 21.65 -5.95
N LYS A 52 1.09 21.28 -5.97
CA LYS A 52 2.16 22.11 -5.38
C LYS A 52 2.32 23.45 -6.12
N LYS A 53 2.01 23.49 -7.43
CA LYS A 53 2.07 24.71 -8.25
C LYS A 53 0.94 25.71 -7.90
N SER A 54 -0.16 25.25 -7.29
CA SER A 54 -1.32 26.09 -6.96
C SER A 54 -1.30 26.68 -5.53
N GLU A 55 -0.13 26.78 -4.90
CA GLU A 55 0.08 27.40 -3.58
C GLU A 55 -0.81 26.82 -2.46
N LYS A 56 -0.52 25.57 -2.04
CA LYS A 56 -1.24 24.86 -0.96
C LYS A 56 -0.67 25.14 0.44
N ASN A 57 -1.47 24.83 1.47
CA ASN A 57 -1.05 24.92 2.86
C ASN A 57 -0.34 23.64 3.36
N ALA A 58 0.43 23.76 4.44
CA ALA A 58 1.23 22.67 5.01
C ALA A 58 0.42 21.43 5.42
N LEU A 59 -0.88 21.58 5.73
CA LEU A 59 -1.74 20.45 6.11
C LEU A 59 -2.14 19.59 4.91
N GLU A 60 -2.45 20.22 3.77
CA GLU A 60 -2.73 19.50 2.52
C GLU A 60 -1.47 18.80 2.00
N ASP A 61 -0.30 19.44 2.08
CA ASP A 61 0.99 18.82 1.74
C ASP A 61 1.27 17.57 2.59
N LEU A 62 0.90 17.60 3.88
CA LEU A 62 1.06 16.46 4.78
C LEU A 62 0.15 15.28 4.40
N LYS A 63 -1.09 15.58 4.03
CA LYS A 63 -2.08 14.60 3.59
C LYS A 63 -1.66 13.94 2.27
N ASP A 64 -1.19 14.76 1.33
CA ASP A 64 -0.68 14.35 0.03
C ASP A 64 0.54 13.41 0.17
N LEU A 65 1.49 13.78 1.04
CA LEU A 65 2.65 12.94 1.37
C LEU A 65 2.26 11.61 2.03
N ASN A 66 1.30 11.63 2.95
CA ASN A 66 0.81 10.42 3.59
C ASN A 66 0.14 9.47 2.59
N GLN A 67 -0.67 10.01 1.66
CA GLN A 67 -1.28 9.21 0.60
C GLN A 67 -0.22 8.56 -0.30
N LYS A 68 0.86 9.29 -0.63
CA LYS A 68 1.98 8.77 -1.40
C LYS A 68 2.66 7.58 -0.71
N ILE A 69 2.93 7.72 0.59
CA ILE A 69 3.51 6.64 1.42
C ILE A 69 2.58 5.41 1.42
N ILE A 70 1.28 5.58 1.65
CA ILE A 70 0.31 4.48 1.68
C ILE A 70 0.30 3.70 0.36
N VAL A 71 0.29 4.38 -0.78
CA VAL A 71 0.29 3.71 -2.09
C VAL A 71 1.60 2.97 -2.33
N ARG A 72 2.74 3.52 -1.90
CA ARG A 72 4.03 2.82 -1.98
C ARG A 72 4.13 1.61 -1.05
N GLU A 73 3.63 1.70 0.18
CA GLU A 73 3.58 0.57 1.11
C GLU A 73 2.72 -0.57 0.54
N LYS A 74 1.62 -0.25 -0.13
CA LYS A 74 0.80 -1.22 -0.87
C LYS A 74 1.53 -1.84 -2.07
N TYR A 75 2.34 -1.06 -2.77
CA TYR A 75 3.19 -1.57 -3.86
C TYR A 75 4.24 -2.56 -3.34
N ILE A 76 4.94 -2.20 -2.26
CA ILE A 76 5.94 -3.06 -1.60
C ILE A 76 5.29 -4.34 -1.09
N SER A 77 4.14 -4.26 -0.43
CA SER A 77 3.45 -5.47 0.06
C SER A 77 3.03 -6.41 -1.08
N THR A 78 2.64 -5.85 -2.23
CA THR A 78 2.33 -6.64 -3.44
C THR A 78 3.59 -7.31 -4.00
N ILE A 79 4.72 -6.60 -4.06
CA ILE A 79 6.01 -7.18 -4.45
C ILE A 79 6.39 -8.33 -3.51
N ASN A 80 6.22 -8.16 -2.20
CA ASN A 80 6.59 -9.19 -1.22
C ASN A 80 5.78 -10.47 -1.38
N LEU A 81 4.48 -10.34 -1.66
CA LEU A 81 3.63 -11.50 -1.99
C LEU A 81 4.07 -12.18 -3.28
N GLU A 82 4.47 -11.40 -4.30
CA GLU A 82 4.96 -11.95 -5.57
C GLU A 82 6.31 -12.66 -5.41
N VAL A 83 7.25 -12.07 -4.67
CA VAL A 83 8.54 -12.67 -4.30
C VAL A 83 8.35 -13.96 -3.51
N GLN A 84 7.37 -14.01 -2.61
CA GLN A 84 7.04 -15.23 -1.87
C GLN A 84 6.48 -16.31 -2.80
N SER A 85 5.56 -15.97 -3.72
CA SER A 85 5.05 -16.89 -4.74
C SER A 85 6.18 -17.45 -5.60
N LEU A 86 7.05 -16.56 -6.10
CA LEU A 86 8.21 -16.91 -6.90
C LEU A 86 9.18 -17.82 -6.16
N SER A 87 9.43 -17.56 -4.88
CA SER A 87 10.32 -18.39 -4.07
C SER A 87 9.77 -19.80 -3.93
N ASN A 88 8.45 -19.96 -3.76
CA ASN A 88 7.82 -21.28 -3.73
C ASN A 88 7.90 -21.99 -5.09
N GLU A 89 7.65 -21.27 -6.19
CA GLU A 89 7.79 -21.81 -7.55
C GLU A 89 9.23 -22.26 -7.83
N ILE A 90 10.23 -21.46 -7.45
CA ILE A 90 11.66 -21.77 -7.59
C ILE A 90 12.01 -23.07 -6.85
N VAL A 91 11.52 -23.26 -5.62
CA VAL A 91 11.75 -24.50 -4.86
C VAL A 91 11.17 -25.72 -5.57
N ILE A 92 9.98 -25.59 -6.18
CA ILE A 92 9.36 -26.66 -6.96
C ILE A 92 10.21 -26.96 -8.21
N TYR A 93 10.60 -25.94 -8.96
CA TYR A 93 11.47 -26.08 -10.14
C TYR A 93 12.80 -26.75 -9.81
N GLU A 94 13.45 -26.35 -8.70
CA GLU A 94 14.71 -26.95 -8.26
C GLU A 94 14.53 -28.44 -7.93
N LYS A 95 13.44 -28.81 -7.27
CA LYS A 95 13.12 -30.22 -6.98
C LYS A 95 12.85 -31.01 -8.26
N ASP A 96 12.11 -30.45 -9.21
CA ASP A 96 11.79 -31.10 -10.49
C ASP A 96 13.05 -31.30 -11.34
N ILE A 97 13.92 -30.28 -11.40
CA ILE A 97 15.23 -30.36 -12.05
C ILE A 97 16.09 -31.46 -11.41
N GLN A 98 16.15 -31.54 -10.08
CA GLN A 98 16.90 -32.61 -9.39
C GLN A 98 16.36 -34.01 -9.72
N GLN A 99 15.04 -34.18 -9.79
CA GLN A 99 14.45 -35.46 -10.14
C GLN A 99 14.71 -35.83 -11.61
N LEU A 100 14.60 -34.84 -12.51
CA LEU A 100 14.81 -35.01 -13.94
C LEU A 100 16.28 -35.32 -14.26
N ASP A 101 17.21 -34.65 -13.58
CA ASP A 101 18.65 -34.90 -13.69
C ASP A 101 19.00 -36.35 -13.32
N LYS A 102 18.50 -36.84 -12.17
CA LYS A 102 18.69 -38.23 -11.74
C LYS A 102 18.15 -39.24 -12.75
N LYS A 103 16.97 -38.96 -13.33
CA LYS A 103 16.38 -39.82 -14.38
C LYS A 103 17.23 -39.81 -15.65
N LEU A 104 17.69 -38.63 -16.06
CA LEU A 104 18.49 -38.45 -17.27
C LEU A 104 19.87 -39.11 -17.16
N ILE A 105 20.52 -39.01 -15.99
CA ILE A 105 21.79 -39.70 -15.71
C ILE A 105 21.61 -41.21 -15.85
N ARG A 106 20.62 -41.80 -15.16
CA ARG A 106 20.35 -43.24 -15.25
C ARG A 106 20.04 -43.69 -16.67
N LEU A 107 19.19 -42.95 -17.39
CA LEU A 107 18.83 -43.29 -18.76
C LEU A 107 20.04 -43.23 -19.70
N LYS A 108 20.94 -42.26 -19.51
CA LYS A 108 22.20 -42.15 -20.26
C LYS A 108 23.17 -43.28 -19.92
N GLU A 109 23.30 -43.66 -18.65
CA GLU A 109 24.12 -44.78 -18.21
C GLU A 109 23.63 -46.11 -18.80
N ASP A 110 22.32 -46.39 -18.70
CA ASP A 110 21.69 -47.59 -19.27
C ASP A 110 21.86 -47.65 -20.79
N TYR A 111 21.61 -46.52 -21.47
CA TYR A 111 21.80 -46.42 -22.92
C TYR A 111 23.26 -46.65 -23.30
N ALA A 112 24.22 -46.02 -22.61
CA ALA A 112 25.65 -46.21 -22.86
C ALA A 112 26.08 -47.66 -22.63
N ALA A 113 25.64 -48.30 -21.55
CA ALA A 113 25.92 -49.69 -21.26
C ALA A 113 25.36 -50.63 -22.35
N MET A 114 24.16 -50.33 -22.84
CA MET A 114 23.54 -51.06 -23.94
C MET A 114 24.33 -50.92 -25.25
N ILE A 115 24.73 -49.69 -25.61
CA ILE A 115 25.54 -49.41 -26.82
C ILE A 115 26.90 -50.11 -26.72
N TYR A 116 27.57 -50.01 -25.59
CA TYR A 116 28.86 -50.65 -25.34
C TYR A 116 28.78 -52.18 -25.46
N LYS A 117 27.79 -52.81 -24.82
CA LYS A 117 27.55 -54.27 -24.95
C LYS A 117 27.25 -54.67 -26.39
N SER A 118 26.42 -53.89 -27.09
CA SER A 118 26.10 -54.13 -28.51
C SER A 118 27.32 -53.99 -29.42
N TYR A 119 28.26 -53.11 -29.09
CA TYR A 119 29.51 -52.97 -29.84
C TYR A 119 30.44 -54.16 -29.59
N LYS A 120 30.66 -54.54 -28.32
CA LYS A 120 31.51 -55.67 -27.95
C LYS A 120 31.02 -56.99 -28.56
N SER A 121 29.71 -57.25 -28.53
CA SER A 121 29.12 -58.48 -29.09
C SER A 121 29.24 -58.57 -30.62
N LYS A 122 29.20 -57.43 -31.33
CA LYS A 122 29.41 -57.36 -32.79
C LYS A 122 30.81 -57.85 -33.21
N SER A 123 31.83 -57.70 -32.34
CA SER A 123 33.18 -58.19 -32.60
C SER A 123 33.38 -59.68 -32.30
N GLN A 124 32.62 -60.26 -31.36
CA GLN A 124 32.75 -61.66 -30.94
C GLN A 124 31.92 -62.65 -31.78
N GLN A 125 30.76 -62.23 -32.28
CA GLN A 125 29.97 -62.97 -33.28
C GLN A 125 29.34 -61.95 -34.22
N SER A 126 29.77 -61.95 -35.49
CA SER A 126 29.13 -61.09 -36.49
C SER A 126 27.63 -61.38 -36.53
N SER A 127 26.80 -60.36 -36.69
CA SER A 127 25.34 -60.52 -36.72
C SER A 127 24.89 -61.54 -37.78
N THR A 128 25.63 -61.64 -38.88
CA THR A 128 25.45 -62.66 -39.92
C THR A 128 25.78 -64.06 -39.39
N LEU A 129 26.91 -64.25 -38.71
CA LEU A 129 27.27 -65.53 -38.09
C LEU A 129 26.26 -65.97 -37.00
N PHE A 130 25.73 -65.03 -36.23
CA PHE A 130 24.67 -65.31 -35.26
C PHE A 130 23.36 -65.79 -35.94
N LEU A 131 23.02 -65.24 -37.11
CA LEU A 131 21.83 -65.69 -37.85
C LEU A 131 22.06 -67.05 -38.53
N PHE A 132 23.24 -67.25 -39.14
CA PHE A 132 23.59 -68.48 -39.86
C PHE A 132 23.92 -69.67 -38.94
N SER A 133 24.31 -69.44 -37.69
CA SER A 133 24.47 -70.49 -36.67
C SER A 133 23.14 -70.99 -36.06
N SER A 134 22.00 -70.76 -36.74
CA SER A 134 20.70 -71.23 -36.28
C SER A 134 20.48 -72.69 -36.68
N LYS A 135 19.93 -73.51 -35.78
CA LYS A 135 19.64 -74.94 -36.00
C LYS A 135 18.44 -75.17 -36.94
N SER A 136 17.60 -74.15 -37.17
CA SER A 136 16.45 -74.23 -38.07
C SER A 136 16.03 -72.85 -38.60
N PHE A 137 15.30 -72.83 -39.72
CA PHE A 137 14.75 -71.60 -40.30
C PHE A 137 13.85 -70.85 -39.29
N TYR A 138 13.02 -71.57 -38.54
CA TYR A 138 12.18 -70.98 -37.50
C TYR A 138 13.00 -70.30 -36.39
N GLN A 139 14.13 -70.88 -35.98
CA GLN A 139 15.03 -70.25 -35.02
C GLN A 139 15.67 -68.98 -35.59
N ALA A 140 16.12 -69.01 -36.85
CA ALA A 140 16.68 -67.85 -37.54
C ALA A 140 15.66 -66.71 -37.65
N TYR A 141 14.41 -67.01 -38.04
CA TYR A 141 13.32 -66.05 -38.08
C TYR A 141 13.07 -65.37 -36.72
N LYS A 142 13.03 -66.15 -35.63
CA LYS A 142 12.91 -65.58 -34.26
C LYS A 142 14.09 -64.68 -33.90
N ARG A 143 15.33 -65.07 -34.22
CA ARG A 143 16.53 -64.24 -33.98
C ARG A 143 16.44 -62.90 -34.73
N VAL A 144 16.02 -62.90 -36.00
CA VAL A 144 15.78 -61.66 -36.77
C VAL A 144 14.71 -60.79 -36.11
N LYS A 145 13.60 -61.37 -35.66
CA LYS A 145 12.53 -60.64 -34.97
C LYS A 145 13.04 -59.96 -33.69
N TYR A 146 13.83 -60.66 -32.87
CA TYR A 146 14.44 -60.09 -31.67
C TYR A 146 15.46 -58.98 -31.98
N MET A 147 16.28 -59.14 -33.02
CA MET A 147 17.20 -58.10 -33.46
C MET A 147 16.45 -56.82 -33.87
N LYS A 148 15.33 -56.95 -34.60
CA LYS A 148 14.48 -55.81 -34.96
C LYS A 148 13.87 -55.14 -33.71
N GLN A 149 13.36 -55.93 -32.77
CA GLN A 149 12.81 -55.41 -31.52
C GLN A 149 13.87 -54.65 -30.70
N TYR A 150 15.08 -55.20 -30.60
CA TYR A 150 16.19 -54.58 -29.90
C TYR A 150 16.64 -53.28 -30.57
N ALA A 151 16.75 -53.26 -31.91
CA ALA A 151 17.09 -52.05 -32.67
C ALA A 151 16.02 -50.95 -32.49
N SER A 152 14.73 -51.33 -32.48
CA SER A 152 13.62 -50.42 -32.21
C SER A 152 13.69 -49.85 -30.79
N PHE A 153 13.91 -50.70 -29.78
CA PHE A 153 14.07 -50.28 -28.39
C PHE A 153 15.26 -49.32 -28.21
N ARG A 154 16.40 -49.62 -28.86
CA ARG A 154 17.58 -48.74 -28.89
C ARG A 154 17.26 -47.36 -29.45
N LYS A 155 16.55 -47.31 -30.58
CA LYS A 155 16.14 -46.05 -31.21
C LYS A 155 15.24 -45.25 -30.25
N LYS A 156 14.24 -45.90 -29.66
CA LYS A 156 13.31 -45.28 -28.71
C LYS A 156 14.03 -44.71 -27.49
N GLN A 157 14.98 -45.44 -26.90
CA GLN A 157 15.75 -44.93 -25.76
C GLN A 157 16.60 -43.71 -26.14
N GLY A 158 17.21 -43.69 -27.33
CA GLY A 158 17.94 -42.52 -27.82
C GLY A 158 17.04 -41.29 -28.00
N GLU A 159 15.85 -41.48 -28.56
CA GLU A 159 14.82 -40.43 -28.68
C GLU A 159 14.37 -39.93 -27.30
N GLU A 160 14.16 -40.83 -26.34
CA GLU A 160 13.78 -40.48 -24.97
C GLU A 160 14.88 -39.65 -24.27
N VAL A 161 16.16 -40.05 -24.39
CA VAL A 161 17.30 -39.26 -23.87
C VAL A 161 17.31 -37.86 -24.48
N TYR A 162 17.07 -37.76 -25.79
CA TYR A 162 17.05 -36.48 -26.49
C TYR A 162 15.93 -35.56 -25.98
N LEU A 163 14.69 -36.07 -25.94
CA LEU A 163 13.53 -35.31 -25.48
C LEU A 163 13.70 -34.85 -24.02
N LEU A 164 14.10 -35.77 -23.14
CA LEU A 164 14.30 -35.48 -21.72
C LEU A 164 15.43 -34.48 -21.48
N SER A 165 16.50 -34.53 -22.29
CA SER A 165 17.59 -33.55 -22.22
C SER A 165 17.10 -32.15 -22.62
N ASN A 166 16.26 -32.05 -23.65
CA ASN A 166 15.72 -30.77 -24.10
C ASN A 166 14.75 -30.17 -23.06
N ASP A 167 13.89 -31.00 -22.47
CA ASP A 167 12.99 -30.56 -21.40
C ASP A 167 13.76 -30.12 -20.15
N PHE A 168 14.84 -30.82 -19.80
CA PHE A 168 15.74 -30.42 -18.72
C PHE A 168 16.37 -29.04 -18.96
N LEU A 169 16.85 -28.78 -20.17
CA LEU A 169 17.41 -27.47 -20.54
C LEU A 169 16.36 -26.36 -20.43
N LYS A 170 15.16 -26.56 -21.01
CA LYS A 170 14.06 -25.59 -20.92
C LYS A 170 13.67 -25.30 -19.47
N LEU A 171 13.64 -26.32 -18.61
CA LEU A 171 13.31 -26.16 -17.20
C LEU A 171 14.39 -25.35 -16.46
N LYS A 172 15.66 -25.58 -16.79
CA LYS A 172 16.80 -24.84 -16.25
C LYS A 172 16.79 -23.37 -16.69
N ASP A 173 16.50 -23.10 -17.96
CA ASP A 173 16.37 -21.74 -18.48
C ASP A 173 15.19 -21.01 -17.81
N SER A 174 14.07 -21.70 -17.63
CA SER A 174 12.91 -21.18 -16.92
C SER A 174 13.24 -20.85 -15.46
N LEU A 175 13.96 -21.74 -14.75
CA LEU A 175 14.42 -21.50 -13.39
C LEU A 175 15.32 -20.25 -13.32
N LEU A 176 16.26 -20.11 -14.25
CA LEU A 176 17.16 -18.95 -14.31
C LEU A 176 16.37 -17.66 -14.49
N PHE A 177 15.40 -17.64 -15.41
CA PHE A 177 14.51 -16.50 -15.62
C PHE A 177 13.71 -16.15 -14.35
N GLN A 178 13.17 -17.13 -13.64
CA GLN A 178 12.44 -16.88 -12.39
C GLN A 178 13.35 -16.28 -11.30
N LYS A 179 14.60 -16.72 -11.20
CA LYS A 179 15.59 -16.16 -10.26
C LYS A 179 15.91 -14.71 -10.61
N GLN A 180 16.20 -14.42 -11.88
CA GLN A 180 16.47 -13.05 -12.34
C GLN A 180 15.28 -12.11 -12.10
N LEU A 181 14.06 -12.58 -12.35
CA LEU A 181 12.85 -11.81 -12.11
C LEU A 181 12.63 -11.53 -10.61
N LYS A 182 12.90 -12.52 -9.74
CA LYS A 182 12.88 -12.33 -8.28
C LYS A 182 13.92 -11.29 -7.83
N ASP A 183 15.14 -11.36 -8.34
CA ASP A 183 16.20 -10.41 -7.99
C ASP A 183 15.85 -8.98 -8.44
N SER A 184 15.27 -8.83 -9.62
CA SER A 184 14.75 -7.54 -10.11
C SER A 184 13.65 -6.99 -9.19
N LEU A 185 12.75 -7.83 -8.68
CA LEU A 185 11.69 -7.41 -7.78
C LEU A 185 12.22 -6.97 -6.41
N LEU A 186 13.24 -7.67 -5.89
CA LEU A 186 13.91 -7.29 -4.65
C LEU A 186 14.64 -5.95 -4.80
N SER A 187 15.28 -5.71 -5.94
CA SER A 187 15.91 -4.41 -6.23
C SER A 187 14.87 -3.28 -6.30
N ASP A 188 13.73 -3.54 -6.96
CA ASP A 188 12.62 -2.59 -7.03
C ASP A 188 12.03 -2.30 -5.64
N GLU A 189 11.89 -3.33 -4.78
CA GLU A 189 11.43 -3.20 -3.39
C GLU A 189 12.34 -2.26 -2.59
N GLU A 190 13.64 -2.49 -2.65
CA GLU A 190 14.64 -1.70 -1.93
C GLU A 190 14.63 -0.23 -2.37
N ALA A 191 14.55 0.00 -3.69
CA ALA A 191 14.41 1.34 -4.24
C ALA A 191 13.13 2.06 -3.77
N GLN A 192 12.03 1.33 -3.50
CA GLN A 192 10.83 1.94 -2.91
C GLN A 192 10.99 2.20 -1.41
N LYS A 193 11.67 1.33 -0.66
CA LYS A 193 11.93 1.54 0.78
C LYS A 193 12.72 2.82 1.03
N ILE A 194 13.79 3.04 0.27
CA ILE A 194 14.60 4.27 0.33
C ILE A 194 13.73 5.50 0.07
N LYS A 195 12.82 5.44 -0.92
CA LYS A 195 11.89 6.55 -1.21
C LYS A 195 10.90 6.79 -0.07
N ILE A 196 10.37 5.75 0.56
CA ILE A 196 9.49 5.88 1.73
C ILE A 196 10.26 6.49 2.90
N GLU A 197 11.51 6.12 3.12
CA GLU A 197 12.32 6.67 4.20
C GLU A 197 12.50 8.18 4.02
N VAL A 198 12.87 8.64 2.82
CA VAL A 198 12.93 10.07 2.49
C VAL A 198 11.58 10.75 2.74
N GLU A 199 10.49 10.15 2.24
CA GLU A 199 9.12 10.70 2.41
C GLU A 199 8.71 10.77 3.90
N LYS A 200 9.12 9.81 4.74
CA LYS A 200 8.89 9.84 6.18
C LYS A 200 9.69 10.93 6.87
N THR A 201 10.93 11.19 6.44
CA THR A 201 11.71 12.31 6.99
C THR A 201 11.09 13.66 6.65
N ASP A 202 10.57 13.83 5.44
CA ASP A 202 9.89 15.06 5.03
C ASP A 202 8.54 15.23 5.77
N GLN A 203 7.84 14.13 6.03
CA GLN A 203 6.63 14.11 6.85
C GLN A 203 6.91 14.64 8.26
N GLN A 204 7.99 14.18 8.89
CA GLN A 204 8.39 14.63 10.22
C GLN A 204 8.74 16.13 10.25
N LYS A 205 9.45 16.62 9.24
CA LYS A 205 9.77 18.05 9.11
C LYS A 205 8.48 18.89 9.02
N LEU A 206 7.57 18.51 8.15
CA LEU A 206 6.31 19.23 7.94
C LEU A 206 5.43 19.23 9.19
N ILE A 207 5.35 18.11 9.91
CA ILE A 207 4.67 18.02 11.21
C ILE A 207 5.32 19.00 12.21
N SER A 208 6.64 19.05 12.27
CA SER A 208 7.35 19.95 13.18
C SER A 208 7.09 21.44 12.87
N GLU A 209 7.01 21.80 11.59
CA GLU A 209 6.67 23.15 11.14
C GLU A 209 5.24 23.53 11.54
N ILE A 210 4.27 22.64 11.32
CA ILE A 210 2.87 22.84 11.70
C ILE A 210 2.76 23.07 13.22
N ILE A 211 3.41 22.23 14.03
CA ILE A 211 3.40 22.35 15.49
C ILE A 211 4.01 23.68 15.95
N ASN A 212 5.10 24.12 15.31
CA ASN A 212 5.75 25.38 15.65
C ASN A 212 4.87 26.59 15.32
N GLN A 213 4.19 26.56 14.16
CA GLN A 213 3.21 27.58 13.78
C GLN A 213 2.03 27.60 14.74
N GLU A 214 1.47 26.44 15.09
CA GLU A 214 0.37 26.33 16.07
C GLU A 214 0.77 26.95 17.42
N LYS A 215 1.96 26.63 17.94
CA LYS A 215 2.49 27.22 19.17
C LYS A 215 2.62 28.74 19.08
N LYS A 216 3.08 29.27 17.94
CA LYS A 216 3.19 30.72 17.70
C LYS A 216 1.81 31.38 17.74
N TYR A 217 0.85 30.87 16.98
CA TYR A 217 -0.51 31.41 16.95
C TYR A 217 -1.20 31.33 18.31
N LYS A 218 -1.02 30.24 19.05
CA LYS A 218 -1.54 30.11 20.42
C LYS A 218 -0.95 31.15 21.38
N ARG A 219 0.33 31.50 21.23
CA ARG A 219 0.96 32.57 22.02
C ARG A 219 0.41 33.95 21.64
N GLU A 220 0.24 34.22 20.34
CA GLU A 220 -0.34 35.48 19.85
C GLU A 220 -1.79 35.65 20.30
N LEU A 221 -2.60 34.59 20.21
CA LEU A 221 -3.98 34.58 20.68
C LEU A 221 -4.07 34.90 22.18
N ARG A 222 -3.25 34.23 23.01
CA ARG A 222 -3.19 34.52 24.46
C ARG A 222 -2.81 35.97 24.76
N LYS A 223 -1.88 36.57 24.01
CA LYS A 223 -1.53 37.99 24.15
C LYS A 223 -2.73 38.88 23.82
N LYS A 224 -3.45 38.59 22.73
CA LYS A 224 -4.65 39.33 22.32
C LYS A 224 -5.78 39.21 23.34
N GLU A 225 -6.00 38.02 23.89
CA GLU A 225 -6.98 37.78 24.97
C GLU A 225 -6.61 38.58 26.24
N GLN A 226 -5.32 38.63 26.62
CA GLN A 226 -4.86 39.42 27.75
C GLN A 226 -5.01 40.93 27.50
N GLU A 227 -4.69 41.42 26.30
CA GLU A 227 -4.91 42.80 25.89
C GLU A 227 -6.40 43.16 25.97
N GLN A 228 -7.27 42.31 25.45
CA GLN A 228 -8.72 42.47 25.49
C GLN A 228 -9.24 42.50 26.94
N LYS A 229 -8.75 41.61 27.81
CA LYS A 229 -9.10 41.60 29.23
C LYS A 229 -8.70 42.91 29.92
N LYS A 230 -7.48 43.41 29.69
CA LYS A 230 -7.01 44.70 30.23
C LYS A 230 -7.87 45.87 29.74
N ILE A 231 -8.29 45.85 28.48
CA ILE A 231 -9.20 46.87 27.94
C ILE A 231 -10.56 46.78 28.64
N SER A 232 -11.13 45.59 28.78
CA SER A 232 -12.39 45.36 29.50
C SER A 232 -12.32 45.85 30.94
N GLU A 233 -11.25 45.52 31.67
CA GLU A 233 -11.03 45.99 33.05
C GLU A 233 -10.93 47.52 33.15
N ARG A 234 -10.29 48.18 32.16
CA ARG A 234 -10.23 49.64 32.08
C ARG A 234 -11.60 50.25 31.81
N ILE A 235 -12.38 49.68 30.89
CA ILE A 235 -13.76 50.11 30.60
C ILE A 235 -14.62 49.98 31.86
N ASP A 236 -14.56 48.82 32.53
CA ASP A 236 -15.29 48.58 33.77
C ASP A 236 -14.91 49.58 34.86
N LYS A 237 -13.62 49.91 34.97
CA LYS A 237 -13.13 50.93 35.90
C LYS A 237 -13.68 52.32 35.56
N ILE A 238 -13.62 52.73 34.30
CA ILE A 238 -14.17 54.02 33.84
C ILE A 238 -15.68 54.09 34.12
N ILE A 239 -16.42 53.02 33.88
CA ILE A 239 -17.86 52.93 34.17
C ILE A 239 -18.10 53.05 35.69
N LYS A 240 -17.36 52.30 36.51
CA LYS A 240 -17.46 52.37 37.99
C LYS A 240 -17.14 53.76 38.53
N ASP A 241 -16.06 54.38 38.05
CA ASP A 241 -15.64 55.72 38.46
C ASP A 241 -16.68 56.79 38.03
N ALA A 242 -17.25 56.66 36.82
CA ALA A 242 -18.34 57.53 36.36
C ALA A 242 -19.61 57.37 37.22
N ILE A 243 -19.99 56.13 37.57
CA ILE A 243 -21.11 55.84 38.48
C ILE A 243 -20.84 56.44 39.86
N ALA A 244 -19.63 56.26 40.42
CA ALA A 244 -19.27 56.76 41.73
C ALA A 244 -19.28 58.30 41.80
N LYS A 245 -18.71 58.99 40.79
CA LYS A 245 -18.78 60.45 40.67
C LYS A 245 -20.22 60.95 40.54
N SER A 246 -21.03 60.30 39.71
CA SER A 246 -22.47 60.59 39.58
C SER A 246 -23.22 60.46 40.91
N ASN A 247 -22.94 59.40 41.68
CA ASN A 247 -23.58 59.15 42.97
C ASN A 247 -23.09 60.11 44.07
N ALA A 248 -21.83 60.54 44.02
CA ALA A 248 -21.25 61.51 44.96
C ALA A 248 -21.84 62.92 44.79
N ILE A 249 -22.13 63.34 43.56
CA ILE A 249 -22.76 64.64 43.25
C ILE A 249 -24.21 64.70 43.76
N LYS A 250 -24.88 63.56 43.98
CA LYS A 250 -26.32 63.48 44.30
C LYS A 250 -26.66 63.03 45.73
N GLY A 251 -25.68 62.90 46.62
CA GLY A 251 -25.92 62.72 48.06
C GLY A 251 -26.84 61.54 48.46
N ALA A 252 -26.89 60.45 47.68
CA ALA A 252 -27.85 59.37 47.91
C ALA A 252 -27.25 58.19 48.70
N LYS A 253 -27.72 57.99 49.94
CA LYS A 253 -27.50 56.77 50.72
C LYS A 253 -28.27 55.59 50.10
N LYS A 254 -27.54 54.49 49.85
CA LYS A 254 -27.96 53.08 49.71
C LYS A 254 -29.39 52.82 49.17
N SER A 255 -29.53 52.58 47.87
CA SER A 255 -30.64 51.79 47.32
C SER A 255 -30.10 50.62 46.49
N LYS A 256 -30.72 49.43 46.63
CA LYS A 256 -30.31 48.16 46.00
C LYS A 256 -30.77 48.05 44.53
N GLY A 257 -30.57 49.09 43.74
CA GLY A 257 -30.93 49.10 42.32
C GLY A 257 -30.31 50.29 41.59
N PHE A 258 -29.89 50.08 40.35
CA PHE A 258 -29.31 51.11 39.49
C PHE A 258 -30.30 52.28 39.32
N LEU A 259 -29.99 53.44 39.93
CA LEU A 259 -30.67 54.69 39.62
C LEU A 259 -29.96 55.33 38.42
N LEU A 260 -30.46 55.09 37.21
CA LEU A 260 -30.06 55.84 36.01
C LEU A 260 -30.16 57.34 36.31
N THR A 261 -29.10 58.09 36.04
CA THR A 261 -29.15 59.55 36.15
C THR A 261 -30.25 60.10 35.21
N PRO A 262 -30.98 61.16 35.56
CA PRO A 262 -31.90 61.82 34.63
C PRO A 262 -31.26 62.16 33.28
N GLU A 263 -29.96 62.50 33.24
CA GLU A 263 -29.19 62.64 31.99
C GLU A 263 -28.93 61.31 31.27
N ALA A 264 -28.60 60.20 31.95
CA ALA A 264 -28.43 58.89 31.30
C ALA A 264 -29.77 58.31 30.82
N LYS A 265 -30.87 58.59 31.53
CA LYS A 265 -32.24 58.33 31.04
C LYS A 265 -32.54 59.20 29.82
N ALA A 266 -32.21 60.49 29.84
CA ALA A 266 -32.39 61.38 28.69
C ALA A 266 -31.48 61.02 27.50
N LEU A 267 -30.24 60.58 27.72
CA LEU A 267 -29.29 60.12 26.70
C LEU A 267 -29.66 58.74 26.15
N ALA A 268 -30.14 57.81 26.98
CA ALA A 268 -30.66 56.53 26.51
C ALA A 268 -31.92 56.72 25.66
N VAL A 269 -32.82 57.60 26.10
CA VAL A 269 -33.99 58.04 25.33
C VAL A 269 -33.54 58.75 24.03
N SER A 270 -32.52 59.60 24.07
CA SER A 270 -31.98 60.29 22.88
C SER A 270 -31.23 59.36 21.91
N PHE A 271 -30.58 58.30 22.41
CA PHE A 271 -29.85 57.34 21.60
C PHE A 271 -30.82 56.35 20.92
N GLU A 272 -31.85 55.89 21.63
CA GLU A 272 -32.95 55.11 21.04
C GLU A 272 -33.74 55.91 20.00
N GLN A 273 -33.99 57.20 20.26
CA GLN A 273 -34.65 58.12 19.31
C GLN A 273 -33.83 58.42 18.06
N ASN A 274 -32.50 58.31 18.13
CA ASN A 274 -31.58 58.51 17.01
C ASN A 274 -31.23 57.22 16.24
N LYS A 275 -31.86 56.09 16.57
CA LYS A 275 -31.69 54.83 15.84
C LYS A 275 -32.02 55.02 14.36
N GLY A 276 -31.00 54.89 13.51
CA GLY A 276 -31.12 55.09 12.05
C GLY A 276 -31.04 56.56 11.57
N LYS A 277 -30.89 57.52 12.49
CA LYS A 277 -30.71 58.96 12.19
C LYS A 277 -29.32 59.50 12.55
N LEU A 278 -28.45 58.64 13.09
CA LEU A 278 -27.07 59.01 13.40
C LEU A 278 -26.29 59.25 12.09
N PRO A 279 -25.54 60.35 11.99
CA PRO A 279 -24.69 60.60 10.84
C PRO A 279 -23.66 59.48 10.71
N TRP A 280 -23.29 59.16 9.48
CA TRP A 280 -22.25 58.18 9.23
C TRP A 280 -20.95 58.64 9.89
N PRO A 281 -20.19 57.72 10.53
CA PRO A 281 -18.92 58.07 11.17
C PRO A 281 -17.84 58.51 10.17
N VAL A 282 -18.08 58.33 8.87
CA VAL A 282 -17.21 58.72 7.74
C VAL A 282 -18.08 59.22 6.58
N GLU A 283 -17.60 60.19 5.81
CA GLU A 283 -18.35 60.81 4.69
C GLU A 283 -18.61 59.83 3.52
N SER A 284 -17.76 58.81 3.36
CA SER A 284 -17.95 57.70 2.41
C SER A 284 -17.23 56.44 2.91
N GLY A 285 -17.96 55.34 3.10
CA GLY A 285 -17.37 54.07 3.53
C GLY A 285 -18.25 52.86 3.19
N LEU A 286 -17.61 51.73 2.86
CA LEU A 286 -18.27 50.45 2.65
C LEU A 286 -18.37 49.69 3.98
N ILE A 287 -19.54 49.15 4.33
CA ILE A 287 -19.69 48.28 5.50
C ILE A 287 -18.95 46.97 5.24
N THR A 288 -17.75 46.83 5.77
CA THR A 288 -16.94 45.61 5.63
C THR A 288 -17.41 44.48 6.53
N ARG A 289 -17.97 44.80 7.71
CA ARG A 289 -18.54 43.83 8.67
C ARG A 289 -19.71 44.43 9.45
N ARG A 290 -20.74 43.62 9.73
CA ARG A 290 -21.89 44.00 10.56
C ARG A 290 -21.64 43.66 12.03
N PHE A 291 -22.27 44.40 12.94
CA PHE A 291 -22.21 44.14 14.37
C PHE A 291 -22.96 42.86 14.76
N GLY A 292 -22.46 42.13 15.75
CA GLY A 292 -23.07 40.90 16.29
C GLY A 292 -22.11 39.72 16.28
N LYS A 293 -22.61 38.57 16.74
CA LYS A 293 -21.92 37.28 16.67
C LYS A 293 -21.71 36.89 15.22
N GLN A 294 -20.45 36.73 14.79
CA GLN A 294 -20.13 36.43 13.41
C GLN A 294 -19.13 35.27 13.35
N PRO A 295 -19.38 34.25 12.54
CA PRO A 295 -18.47 33.13 12.41
C PRO A 295 -17.13 33.61 11.84
N HIS A 296 -16.04 33.28 12.52
CA HIS A 296 -14.70 33.58 12.02
C HIS A 296 -14.43 32.76 10.74
N PRO A 297 -13.91 33.36 9.65
CA PRO A 297 -13.80 32.70 8.34
C PRO A 297 -12.95 31.42 8.31
N VAL A 298 -12.17 31.16 9.37
CA VAL A 298 -11.25 30.01 9.47
C VAL A 298 -11.51 29.11 10.68
N TYR A 299 -12.27 29.57 11.69
CA TYR A 299 -12.47 28.82 12.94
C TYR A 299 -13.97 28.65 13.21
N SER A 300 -14.49 27.44 13.00
CA SER A 300 -15.88 27.10 13.30
C SER A 300 -16.07 26.89 14.81
N GLY A 301 -16.94 27.66 15.46
CA GLY A 301 -17.41 27.41 16.83
C GLY A 301 -17.24 28.55 17.83
N ASN A 302 -16.48 29.60 17.49
CA ASN A 302 -16.40 30.83 18.29
C ASN A 302 -17.17 31.94 17.57
N TYR A 303 -18.25 32.40 18.21
CA TYR A 303 -19.17 33.43 17.74
C TYR A 303 -18.84 34.82 18.28
#